data_AF-A0A1H9JBL0-F1
#
_entry.id   AF-A0A1H9JBL0-F1
#
_cell.length_a   1.000
_cell.length_b   1.000
_cell.length_c   1.000
_cell.angle_alpha   90.00
_cell.angle_beta   90.00
_cell.angle_gamma   90.00
#
_symmetry.space_group_name_H-M   'P 1'
#
loop_
_entity.id
_entity.type
_entity.pdbx_description
1 polymer ?
#
loop_
_entity_poly.entity_id
_entity_poly.type
_entity_poly.pdbx_seq_one_letter_code
_entity_poly.pdbx_strand_id
1 'polypeptide(L)'
;MKNFKKLIPLLITILVGVLMGYFWLIPINIHVAGFWMECLMLVAVYILADSMVATYDKFFAKVQVEEPTMFRKDGKKSKLNRSFMKKYQLFLVVIVAIMAILLVGTFSGLPIWQASSYASQIGELQTGNFEEDLDLSDASNIITVDRDMAEKLGSRKLGEAKDLVSQFDLSNDFVQISRDEHPLRVSPLEYASFWRWLKHQRVGIPYYVEVDAIDGSSRLVETKKPIRYSKSEYFNRDVRRHLWLHYPTAYIDEITFEVDEEGNPFYVATEVGAKIGLFSGIDVVGIYTVDAVTGEIEHYDMASIPDWVDRAIPARIILSQINAYGMYQSGFWNTIFSQQGVVKHSDGYRYFIKDNDLYLYTGLTSVLSDESNIGFVLVNSRTKEVFRYDLGAATESSAQESAEGSVQEKGYRATFPLLLNVEEKPTYFLSLKDSGNLVKLYAFVDAENYQRVVIGETVQEAYQSYTGREAASSAEDIENKDFQGTINQLTTVVLNGETNVVFTLTGEEDIYFAPVSLSSKLAFLQVGDSVNGVASGTVVLSIDVSGK
;
A
#
# COMPACT_ATOMS: atom_id res chain seq x y z
N MET A 1 -34.26 28.62 40.83
CA MET A 1 -34.14 27.15 40.74
C MET A 1 -35.02 26.47 39.68
N LYS A 2 -36.30 26.81 39.48
CA LYS A 2 -37.17 26.16 38.46
C LYS A 2 -36.65 26.25 37.01
N ASN A 3 -36.01 27.36 36.64
CA ASN A 3 -35.46 27.54 35.28
C ASN A 3 -34.17 26.74 35.06
N PHE A 4 -33.36 26.53 36.11
CA PHE A 4 -32.13 25.75 36.03
C PHE A 4 -32.39 24.26 35.72
N LYS A 5 -33.45 23.68 36.30
CA LYS A 5 -33.84 22.29 36.03
C LYS A 5 -34.22 22.03 34.56
N LYS A 6 -34.71 23.04 33.85
CA LYS A 6 -35.02 22.95 32.42
C LYS A 6 -33.78 22.99 31.52
N LEU A 7 -32.64 23.49 32.05
CA LEU A 7 -31.37 23.52 31.34
C LEU A 7 -30.55 22.24 31.52
N ILE A 8 -30.84 21.43 32.55
CA ILE A 8 -30.09 20.19 32.84
C ILE A 8 -30.05 19.23 31.64
N PRO A 9 -31.19 18.90 30.96
CA PRO A 9 -31.14 18.00 29.81
C PRO A 9 -30.27 18.55 28.68
N LEU A 10 -30.36 19.85 28.41
CA LEU A 10 -29.55 20.52 27.39
C LEU A 10 -28.05 20.46 27.73
N LEU A 11 -27.68 20.76 28.98
CA LEU A 11 -26.28 20.69 29.42
C LEU A 11 -25.71 19.27 29.34
N ILE A 12 -26.51 18.25 29.70
CA ILE A 12 -26.12 16.84 29.54
C ILE A 12 -25.93 16.52 28.06
N THR A 13 -26.85 16.91 27.18
CA THR A 13 -26.73 16.66 25.75
C THR A 13 -25.50 17.35 25.15
N ILE A 14 -25.22 18.60 25.52
CA ILE A 14 -24.02 19.32 25.07
C ILE A 14 -22.76 18.61 25.55
N LEU A 15 -22.71 18.22 26.83
CA LEU A 15 -21.56 17.50 27.39
C LEU A 15 -21.35 16.17 26.65
N VAL A 16 -22.41 15.39 26.43
CA VAL A 16 -22.34 14.13 25.69
C VAL A 16 -21.90 14.37 24.25
N GLY A 17 -22.40 15.40 23.57
CA GLY A 17 -21.98 15.73 22.20
C GLY A 17 -20.51 16.15 22.11
N VAL A 18 -20.01 16.95 23.07
CA VAL A 18 -18.58 17.29 23.13
C VAL A 18 -17.72 16.04 23.35
N LEU A 19 -18.14 15.13 24.25
CA LEU A 19 -17.43 13.88 24.48
C LEU A 19 -17.48 12.97 23.25
N MET A 20 -18.63 12.82 22.61
CA MET A 20 -18.79 12.03 21.39
C MET A 20 -17.90 12.56 20.27
N GLY A 21 -17.94 13.86 19.96
CA GLY A 21 -17.06 14.46 18.96
C GLY A 21 -15.58 14.23 19.27
N TYR A 22 -15.17 14.44 20.53
CA TYR A 22 -13.76 14.28 20.94
C TYR A 22 -13.23 12.84 20.89
N PHE A 23 -14.08 11.84 21.15
CA PHE A 23 -13.67 10.43 21.20
C PHE A 23 -13.95 9.67 19.91
N TRP A 24 -15.02 10.00 19.19
CA TRP A 24 -15.41 9.31 17.96
C TRP A 24 -14.89 10.00 16.70
N LEU A 25 -14.55 11.30 16.78
CA LEU A 25 -13.95 12.06 15.70
C LEU A 25 -14.78 12.01 14.40
N ILE A 26 -16.11 11.93 14.55
CA ILE A 26 -17.03 11.95 13.42
C ILE A 26 -17.00 13.37 12.83
N PRO A 27 -16.74 13.52 11.52
CA PRO A 27 -16.73 14.83 10.91
C PRO A 27 -18.13 15.44 10.90
N ILE A 28 -18.21 16.74 11.17
CA ILE A 28 -19.43 17.54 11.08
C ILE A 28 -19.70 17.82 9.61
N ASN A 29 -20.14 16.78 8.89
CA ASN A 29 -20.30 16.81 7.45
C ASN A 29 -21.59 16.08 7.04
N ILE A 30 -22.45 16.79 6.30
CA ILE A 30 -23.76 16.26 5.87
C ILE A 30 -23.64 15.09 4.89
N HIS A 31 -22.48 14.94 4.24
CA HIS A 31 -22.18 13.83 3.34
C HIS A 31 -21.68 12.58 4.07
N VAL A 32 -21.58 12.63 5.40
CA VAL A 32 -21.17 11.49 6.23
C VAL A 32 -22.38 10.96 6.98
N ALA A 33 -22.78 9.72 6.69
CA ALA A 33 -23.92 9.09 7.37
C ALA A 33 -23.74 9.03 8.89
N GLY A 34 -22.50 8.87 9.37
CA GLY A 34 -22.14 8.90 10.79
C GLY A 34 -22.57 10.18 11.50
N PHE A 35 -22.50 11.34 10.85
CA PHE A 35 -22.92 12.62 11.41
C PHE A 35 -24.43 12.66 11.70
N TRP A 36 -25.24 12.12 10.80
CA TRP A 36 -26.68 12.01 10.99
C TRP A 36 -27.05 11.02 12.10
N MET A 37 -26.30 9.91 12.21
CA MET A 37 -26.46 8.95 13.30
C MET A 37 -26.09 9.55 14.66
N GLU A 38 -25.05 10.38 14.72
CA GLU A 38 -24.70 11.16 15.91
C GLU A 38 -25.80 12.15 16.28
N CYS A 39 -26.34 12.88 15.30
CA CYS A 39 -27.49 13.77 15.52
C CYS A 39 -28.70 13.02 16.10
N LEU A 40 -29.02 11.83 15.59
CA LEU A 40 -30.08 10.97 16.15
C LEU A 40 -29.80 10.57 17.60
N MET A 41 -28.55 10.22 17.90
CA MET A 41 -28.13 9.87 19.26
C MET A 41 -28.28 11.05 20.22
N LEU A 42 -27.91 12.27 19.82
CA LEU A 42 -28.05 13.47 20.64
C LEU A 42 -29.52 13.80 20.93
N VAL A 43 -30.42 13.61 19.95
CA VAL A 43 -31.86 13.73 20.18
C VAL A 43 -32.34 12.69 21.20
N ALA A 44 -31.89 11.43 21.09
CA ALA A 44 -32.24 10.38 22.06
C ALA A 44 -31.72 10.69 23.48
N VAL A 45 -30.47 11.15 23.60
CA VAL A 45 -29.85 11.57 24.87
C VAL A 45 -30.66 12.70 25.50
N TYR A 46 -31.07 13.71 24.72
CA TYR A 46 -31.89 14.80 25.23
C TYR A 46 -33.24 14.29 25.79
N ILE A 47 -33.95 13.45 25.04
CA ILE A 47 -35.24 12.87 25.47
C ILE A 47 -35.06 12.06 26.75
N LEU A 48 -34.00 11.25 26.83
CA LEU A 48 -33.68 10.44 28.01
C LEU A 48 -33.40 11.34 29.22
N ALA A 49 -32.52 12.33 29.10
CA ALA A 49 -32.18 13.25 30.17
C ALA A 49 -33.41 14.04 30.67
N ASP A 50 -34.24 14.56 29.76
CA ASP A 50 -35.48 15.27 30.11
C ASP A 50 -36.51 14.34 30.77
N SER A 51 -36.60 13.08 30.34
CA SER A 51 -37.46 12.06 30.98
C SER A 51 -37.01 11.71 32.40
N MET A 52 -35.69 11.65 32.64
CA MET A 52 -35.10 11.38 33.95
C MET A 52 -35.35 12.54 34.91
N VAL A 53 -35.14 13.79 34.48
CA VAL A 53 -35.45 14.99 35.28
C VAL A 53 -36.93 15.04 35.64
N ALA A 54 -37.82 14.74 34.68
CA ALA A 54 -39.26 14.70 34.93
C ALA A 54 -39.68 13.58 35.90
N THR A 55 -38.98 12.44 35.87
CA THR A 55 -39.22 11.32 36.80
C THR A 55 -38.72 11.63 38.20
N TYR A 56 -37.53 12.23 38.29
CA TYR A 56 -36.95 12.73 39.54
C TYR A 56 -37.86 13.76 40.22
N ASP A 57 -38.35 14.76 39.47
CA ASP A 57 -39.25 15.78 40.01
C ASP A 57 -40.56 15.17 40.55
N LYS A 58 -41.11 14.15 39.88
CA LYS A 58 -42.29 13.42 40.38
C LYS A 58 -42.01 12.60 41.64
N PHE A 59 -40.84 11.97 41.73
CA PHE A 59 -40.44 11.19 42.90
C PHE A 59 -40.27 12.11 44.12
N PHE A 60 -39.53 13.21 44.01
CA PHE A 60 -39.32 14.14 45.11
C PHE A 60 -40.58 14.92 45.51
N ALA A 61 -41.45 15.26 44.54
CA ALA A 61 -42.77 15.83 44.85
C ALA A 61 -43.65 14.86 45.64
N LYS A 62 -43.46 13.54 45.48
CA LYS A 62 -44.18 12.51 46.23
C LYS A 62 -43.59 12.27 47.61
N VAL A 63 -42.26 12.39 47.76
CA VAL A 63 -41.55 12.29 49.04
C VAL A 63 -41.80 13.50 49.95
N GLN A 64 -42.05 14.70 49.39
CA GLN A 64 -42.48 15.87 50.18
C GLN A 64 -43.94 15.83 50.64
N VAL A 65 -44.74 14.88 50.12
CA VAL A 65 -46.17 14.73 50.43
C VAL A 65 -46.37 13.33 51.03
N GLU A 66 -45.80 13.08 52.21
CA GLU A 66 -46.24 12.00 53.08
C GLU A 66 -47.15 12.57 54.18
N GLU A 67 -48.46 12.54 53.93
CA GLU A 67 -49.42 12.10 54.95
C GLU A 67 -49.96 10.73 54.51
N PRO A 68 -50.14 9.77 55.43
CA PRO A 68 -50.53 8.42 55.08
C PRO A 68 -52.04 8.40 54.83
N THR A 69 -52.46 8.32 53.57
CA THR A 69 -53.84 7.91 53.28
C THR A 69 -53.88 6.73 52.33
N MET A 70 -54.64 5.74 52.79
CA MET A 70 -54.81 4.39 52.24
C MET A 70 -55.23 4.39 50.77
N PHE A 71 -54.65 3.42 50.06
CA PHE A 71 -55.21 2.67 48.93
C PHE A 71 -56.47 3.25 48.27
N ARG A 72 -56.28 3.99 47.18
CA ARG A 72 -57.32 4.18 46.15
C ARG A 72 -56.88 3.49 44.87
N LYS A 73 -57.51 2.35 44.60
CA LYS A 73 -57.32 1.53 43.39
C LYS A 73 -58.17 2.12 42.26
N ASP A 74 -57.68 3.17 41.61
CA ASP A 74 -58.32 3.73 40.42
C ASP A 74 -57.71 3.13 39.16
N GLY A 75 -58.47 2.27 38.47
CA GLY A 75 -58.17 1.72 37.17
C GLY A 75 -58.21 2.76 36.03
N LYS A 76 -57.24 3.69 36.00
CA LYS A 76 -57.04 4.59 34.85
C LYS A 76 -56.05 3.97 33.87
N LYS A 77 -56.57 3.39 32.78
CA LYS A 77 -55.79 3.04 31.59
C LYS A 77 -54.95 4.26 31.14
N SER A 78 -53.64 4.03 31.03
CA SER A 78 -52.54 4.85 30.51
C SER A 78 -52.85 6.25 29.91
N LYS A 79 -53.26 7.24 30.72
CA LYS A 79 -53.15 8.67 30.35
C LYS A 79 -51.69 9.15 30.19
N LEU A 80 -50.72 8.34 30.62
CA LEU A 80 -49.29 8.62 30.57
C LEU A 80 -48.76 8.71 29.12
N ASN A 81 -49.32 7.95 28.16
CA ASN A 81 -48.86 7.94 26.77
C ASN A 81 -49.23 9.22 25.99
N ARG A 82 -50.43 9.77 26.16
CA ARG A 82 -50.86 10.96 25.36
C ARG A 82 -50.12 12.25 25.74
N SER A 83 -49.81 12.46 27.02
CA SER A 83 -49.09 13.65 27.47
C SER A 83 -47.60 13.60 27.13
N PHE A 84 -47.01 12.40 27.18
CA PHE A 84 -45.62 12.17 26.78
C PHE A 84 -45.46 12.39 25.26
N MET A 85 -46.34 11.79 24.45
CA MET A 85 -46.33 11.95 22.99
C MET A 85 -46.48 13.40 22.53
N LYS A 86 -47.32 14.21 23.19
CA LYS A 86 -47.45 15.64 22.88
C LYS A 86 -46.21 16.46 23.26
N LYS A 87 -45.51 16.10 24.35
CA LYS A 87 -44.28 16.80 24.78
C LYS A 87 -43.13 16.58 23.80
N TYR A 88 -42.98 15.35 23.29
CA TYR A 88 -41.88 14.98 22.39
C TYR A 88 -42.27 14.94 20.91
N GLN A 89 -43.44 15.46 20.54
CA GLN A 89 -43.91 15.44 19.14
C GLN A 89 -42.91 16.12 18.19
N LEU A 90 -42.31 17.24 18.59
CA LEU A 90 -41.29 17.92 17.79
C LEU A 90 -40.05 17.05 17.59
N PHE A 91 -39.56 16.37 18.62
CA PHE A 91 -38.40 15.48 18.51
C PHE A 91 -38.69 14.26 17.65
N LEU A 92 -39.92 13.73 17.71
CA LEU A 92 -40.33 12.65 16.80
C LEU A 92 -40.32 13.11 15.35
N VAL A 93 -40.78 14.34 15.06
CA VAL A 93 -40.68 14.93 13.72
C VAL A 93 -39.22 15.06 13.28
N VAL A 94 -38.32 15.52 14.17
CA VAL A 94 -36.88 15.62 13.88
C VAL A 94 -36.26 14.25 13.60
N ILE A 95 -36.56 13.22 14.42
CA ILE A 95 -36.09 11.85 14.19
C ILE A 95 -36.56 11.34 12.84
N VAL A 96 -37.85 11.49 12.53
CA VAL A 96 -38.42 11.05 11.24
C VAL A 96 -37.77 11.80 10.07
N ALA A 97 -37.49 13.09 10.22
CA ALA A 97 -36.80 13.88 9.20
C ALA A 97 -35.37 13.38 8.96
N ILE A 98 -34.58 13.13 10.02
CA ILE A 98 -33.22 12.60 9.87
C ILE A 98 -33.24 11.20 9.25
N MET A 99 -34.18 10.34 9.68
CA MET A 99 -34.35 9.01 9.08
C MET A 99 -34.73 9.09 7.60
N ALA A 100 -35.57 10.06 7.21
CA ALA A 100 -35.89 10.31 5.81
C ALA A 100 -34.68 10.79 5.02
N ILE A 101 -33.83 11.65 5.59
CA ILE A 101 -32.57 12.09 4.95
C ILE A 101 -31.62 10.90 4.76
N LEU A 102 -31.42 10.07 5.78
CA LEU A 102 -30.60 8.85 5.69
C LEU A 102 -31.10 7.90 4.60
N LEU A 103 -32.42 7.69 4.55
CA LEU A 103 -33.07 6.87 3.55
C LEU A 103 -32.87 7.45 2.15
N VAL A 104 -33.35 8.67 1.89
CA VAL A 104 -33.26 9.32 0.58
C VAL A 104 -31.82 9.47 0.12
N GLY A 105 -30.91 9.84 1.03
CA GLY A 105 -29.48 9.94 0.76
C GLY A 105 -28.87 8.63 0.27
N THR A 106 -29.19 7.51 0.93
CA THR A 106 -28.74 6.18 0.51
C THR A 106 -29.32 5.78 -0.85
N PHE A 107 -30.62 6.02 -1.07
CA PHE A 107 -31.28 5.69 -2.35
C PHE A 107 -30.76 6.54 -3.51
N SER A 108 -30.39 7.80 -3.25
CA SER A 108 -29.87 8.73 -4.27
C SER A 108 -28.52 8.31 -4.87
N GLY A 109 -27.75 7.50 -4.14
CA GLY A 109 -26.43 7.02 -4.54
C GLY A 109 -26.44 5.61 -5.15
N LEU A 110 -27.61 4.98 -5.35
CA LEU A 110 -27.66 3.60 -5.83
C LEU A 110 -27.15 3.48 -7.28
N PRO A 111 -26.36 2.43 -7.60
CA PRO A 111 -25.82 2.23 -8.95
C PRO A 111 -26.86 2.13 -10.06
N ILE A 112 -28.09 1.66 -9.76
CA ILE A 112 -29.18 1.60 -10.74
C ILE A 112 -29.53 2.98 -11.34
N TRP A 113 -29.34 4.05 -10.58
CA TRP A 113 -29.57 5.43 -11.03
C TRP A 113 -28.29 6.14 -11.47
N GLN A 114 -27.15 5.71 -10.92
CA GLN A 114 -25.89 6.45 -10.96
C GLN A 114 -24.74 5.70 -11.66
N ALA A 115 -25.01 4.63 -12.39
CA ALA A 115 -24.00 3.82 -13.08
C ALA A 115 -23.00 4.66 -13.88
N SER A 116 -23.47 5.61 -14.67
CA SER A 116 -22.60 6.50 -15.46
C SER A 116 -21.72 7.40 -14.57
N SER A 117 -22.26 7.91 -13.46
CA SER A 117 -21.51 8.70 -12.49
C SER A 117 -20.42 7.86 -11.82
N TYR A 118 -20.72 6.61 -11.45
CA TYR A 118 -19.73 5.68 -10.90
C TYR A 118 -18.64 5.33 -11.92
N ALA A 119 -19.04 5.11 -13.17
CA ALA A 119 -18.08 4.76 -14.22
C ALA A 119 -17.11 5.90 -14.51
N SER A 120 -17.55 7.15 -14.44
CA SER A 120 -16.73 8.33 -14.72
C SER A 120 -15.84 8.79 -13.56
N GLN A 121 -15.97 8.22 -12.35
CA GLN A 121 -15.19 8.68 -11.18
C GLN A 121 -13.70 8.47 -11.33
N ILE A 122 -13.26 7.43 -12.05
CA ILE A 122 -11.84 7.12 -12.23
C ILE A 122 -11.13 8.20 -13.06
N GLY A 123 -11.88 9.00 -13.83
CA GLY A 123 -11.35 10.01 -14.74
C GLY A 123 -11.28 9.53 -16.19
N GLU A 124 -10.62 10.32 -17.03
CA GLU A 124 -10.34 9.96 -18.43
C GLU A 124 -9.19 8.94 -18.48
N LEU A 125 -9.41 7.83 -19.17
CA LEU A 125 -8.37 6.82 -19.39
C LEU A 125 -7.56 7.24 -20.61
N GLN A 126 -6.32 7.62 -20.40
CA GLN A 126 -5.36 7.91 -21.46
C GLN A 126 -4.77 6.61 -22.00
N THR A 127 -4.48 6.54 -23.29
CA THR A 127 -3.76 5.40 -23.86
C THR A 127 -2.27 5.57 -23.55
N GLY A 128 -1.70 4.65 -22.77
CA GLY A 128 -0.27 4.64 -22.47
C GLY A 128 0.54 3.96 -23.57
N ASN A 129 1.84 4.24 -23.61
CA ASN A 129 2.78 3.62 -24.53
C ASN A 129 3.59 2.55 -23.79
N PHE A 130 3.24 1.27 -23.96
CA PHE A 130 3.88 0.17 -23.23
C PHE A 130 5.40 0.12 -23.44
N GLU A 131 5.86 0.40 -24.66
CA GLU A 131 7.28 0.27 -25.01
C GLU A 131 8.14 1.33 -24.32
N GLU A 132 7.60 2.54 -24.11
CA GLU A 132 8.29 3.68 -23.50
C GLU A 132 8.06 3.76 -21.98
N ASP A 133 6.82 3.56 -21.54
CA ASP A 133 6.41 3.84 -20.15
C ASP A 133 6.88 2.77 -19.14
N LEU A 134 7.16 1.56 -19.63
CA LEU A 134 7.57 0.41 -18.82
C LEU A 134 8.87 -0.23 -19.32
N ASP A 135 9.71 0.53 -20.03
CA ASP A 135 11.01 0.07 -20.49
C ASP A 135 11.91 -0.30 -19.31
N LEU A 136 12.32 -1.56 -19.24
CA LEU A 136 13.31 -2.04 -18.30
C LEU A 136 14.70 -2.02 -18.94
N SER A 137 15.26 -0.81 -19.05
CA SER A 137 16.63 -0.59 -19.50
C SER A 137 17.67 -0.93 -18.42
N ASP A 138 17.31 -0.78 -17.15
CA ASP A 138 18.16 -1.11 -15.99
C ASP A 138 17.41 -1.95 -14.95
N ALA A 139 17.82 -3.21 -14.83
CA ALA A 139 17.25 -4.16 -13.87
C ALA A 139 17.58 -3.82 -12.41
N SER A 140 18.58 -2.96 -12.16
CA SER A 140 18.98 -2.57 -10.81
C SER A 140 17.96 -1.66 -10.11
N ASN A 141 17.06 -1.00 -10.85
CA ASN A 141 16.06 -0.09 -10.28
C ASN A 141 14.71 -0.75 -9.97
N ILE A 142 14.58 -2.07 -10.12
CA ILE A 142 13.31 -2.76 -9.90
C ILE A 142 13.00 -2.85 -8.41
N ILE A 143 11.79 -2.44 -8.03
CA ILE A 143 11.27 -2.63 -6.66
C ILE A 143 11.08 -4.13 -6.38
N THR A 144 11.88 -4.65 -5.45
CA THR A 144 11.86 -6.06 -5.02
C THR A 144 11.19 -6.24 -3.65
N VAL A 145 11.23 -5.21 -2.81
CA VAL A 145 10.79 -5.27 -1.42
C VAL A 145 9.35 -4.81 -1.31
N ASP A 146 8.47 -5.74 -1.02
CA ASP A 146 7.09 -5.40 -0.68
C ASP A 146 6.93 -5.01 0.80
N ARG A 147 5.71 -4.64 1.17
CA ARG A 147 5.38 -4.17 2.52
C ARG A 147 5.77 -5.18 3.61
N ASP A 148 5.41 -6.46 3.42
CA ASP A 148 5.63 -7.50 4.42
C ASP A 148 7.13 -7.75 4.66
N MET A 149 7.93 -7.68 3.61
CA MET A 149 9.38 -7.81 3.73
C MET A 149 9.98 -6.58 4.40
N ALA A 150 9.53 -5.37 4.04
CA ALA A 150 9.97 -4.14 4.70
C ALA A 150 9.64 -4.13 6.19
N GLU A 151 8.46 -4.64 6.58
CA GLU A 151 8.09 -4.79 7.99
C GLU A 151 9.07 -5.67 8.76
N LYS A 152 9.50 -6.79 8.15
CA LYS A 152 10.48 -7.70 8.77
C LYS A 152 11.87 -7.09 8.86
N LEU A 153 12.33 -6.46 7.79
CA LEU A 153 13.63 -5.79 7.72
C LEU A 153 13.70 -4.64 8.74
N GLY A 154 12.67 -3.78 8.76
CA GLY A 154 12.55 -2.68 9.70
C GLY A 154 12.44 -3.14 11.15
N SER A 155 11.65 -4.19 11.43
CA SER A 155 11.53 -4.75 12.78
C SER A 155 12.85 -5.33 13.27
N ARG A 156 13.59 -6.03 12.40
CA ARG A 156 14.94 -6.51 12.70
C ARG A 156 15.88 -5.36 13.00
N LYS A 157 15.84 -4.29 12.20
CA LYS A 157 16.68 -3.11 12.40
C LYS A 157 16.39 -2.39 13.71
N LEU A 158 15.11 -2.23 14.07
CA LEU A 158 14.71 -1.70 15.36
C LEU A 158 15.22 -2.59 16.51
N GLY A 159 15.14 -3.92 16.35
CA GLY A 159 15.63 -4.91 17.31
C GLY A 159 17.11 -4.79 17.66
N GLU A 160 17.94 -4.30 16.73
CA GLU A 160 19.37 -4.04 16.96
C GLU A 160 19.59 -2.85 17.93
N ALA A 161 18.65 -1.90 17.97
CA ALA A 161 18.70 -0.71 18.83
C ALA A 161 18.06 -0.98 20.20
N LYS A 162 18.80 -1.68 21.08
CA LYS A 162 18.31 -2.13 22.41
C LYS A 162 17.62 -1.04 23.26
N ASP A 163 18.12 0.19 23.19
CA ASP A 163 17.56 1.30 23.97
C ASP A 163 16.18 1.74 23.46
N LEU A 164 15.90 1.55 22.16
CA LEU A 164 14.64 1.95 21.51
C LEU A 164 13.54 0.90 21.68
N VAL A 165 13.85 -0.40 21.60
CA VAL A 165 12.87 -1.51 21.69
C VAL A 165 12.10 -1.52 23.02
N SER A 166 12.70 -0.98 24.09
CA SER A 166 12.04 -0.85 25.40
C SER A 166 11.05 0.32 25.48
N GLN A 167 11.03 1.18 24.47
CA GLN A 167 10.26 2.43 24.43
C GLN A 167 9.23 2.42 23.29
N PHE A 168 9.62 1.92 22.13
CA PHE A 168 8.88 2.03 20.89
C PHE A 168 8.69 0.67 20.21
N ASP A 169 7.58 0.54 19.50
CA ASP A 169 7.33 -0.48 18.48
C ASP A 169 7.40 0.20 17.10
N LEU A 170 7.29 -0.60 16.04
CA LEU A 170 7.27 -0.12 14.66
C LEU A 170 5.84 -0.12 14.14
N SER A 171 5.43 0.94 13.44
CA SER A 171 4.14 0.92 12.76
C SER A 171 4.17 -0.12 11.64
N ASN A 172 3.06 -0.83 11.45
CA ASN A 172 2.92 -1.78 10.34
C ASN A 172 2.66 -1.07 9.00
N ASP A 173 2.56 0.26 9.02
CA ASP A 173 2.34 1.12 7.87
C ASP A 173 3.68 1.44 7.19
N PHE A 174 4.17 0.51 6.35
CA PHE A 174 5.31 0.75 5.47
C PHE A 174 4.85 1.36 4.15
N VAL A 175 4.82 2.69 4.12
CA VAL A 175 4.41 3.48 2.95
C VAL A 175 5.52 3.48 1.91
N GLN A 176 5.17 3.13 0.66
CA GLN A 176 6.08 3.31 -0.47
C GLN A 176 6.11 4.79 -0.83
N ILE A 177 7.31 5.35 -0.96
CA ILE A 177 7.59 6.72 -1.40
C ILE A 177 8.69 6.70 -2.46
N SER A 178 8.84 7.82 -3.18
CA SER A 178 9.96 8.15 -4.06
C SER A 178 10.72 9.30 -3.40
N ARG A 179 12.03 9.17 -3.21
CA ARG A 179 12.86 10.30 -2.73
C ARG A 179 14.10 10.37 -3.58
N ASP A 180 14.33 11.50 -4.23
CA ASP A 180 15.39 11.66 -5.25
C ASP A 180 15.36 10.53 -6.31
N GLU A 181 14.18 10.22 -6.87
CA GLU A 181 13.93 9.11 -7.82
C GLU A 181 14.22 7.70 -7.27
N HIS A 182 14.49 7.59 -5.96
CA HIS A 182 14.84 6.34 -5.31
C HIS A 182 13.66 5.75 -4.52
N PRO A 183 13.22 4.52 -4.81
CA PRO A 183 12.09 3.90 -4.14
C PRO A 183 12.43 3.52 -2.70
N LEU A 184 11.69 4.09 -1.74
CA LEU A 184 11.85 3.78 -0.31
C LEU A 184 10.53 3.33 0.31
N ARG A 185 10.64 2.51 1.35
CA ARG A 185 9.54 2.25 2.27
C ARG A 185 9.83 2.87 3.62
N VAL A 186 8.93 3.73 4.08
CA VAL A 186 9.06 4.45 5.35
C VAL A 186 8.00 4.02 6.36
N SER A 187 8.39 3.96 7.63
CA SER A 187 7.47 3.67 8.74
C SER A 187 7.90 4.42 10.00
N PRO A 188 6.95 5.07 10.71
CA PRO A 188 7.25 5.74 11.96
C PRO A 188 7.39 4.73 13.11
N LEU A 189 8.19 5.08 14.11
CA LEU A 189 8.12 4.40 15.40
C LEU A 189 6.86 4.84 16.17
N GLU A 190 6.32 3.94 16.96
CA GLU A 190 5.12 4.15 17.77
C GLU A 190 5.39 3.84 19.24
N TYR A 191 4.70 4.51 20.16
CA TYR A 191 4.78 4.13 21.57
C TYR A 191 4.12 2.77 21.79
N ALA A 192 4.89 1.79 22.25
CA ALA A 192 4.43 0.42 22.42
C ALA A 192 3.30 0.24 23.47
N SER A 193 3.06 1.24 24.33
CA SER A 193 1.91 1.25 25.25
C SER A 193 1.67 2.63 25.85
N PHE A 194 0.50 2.84 26.45
CA PHE A 194 0.16 4.05 27.21
C PHE A 194 1.21 4.42 28.26
N TRP A 195 1.74 3.45 29.02
CA TRP A 195 2.73 3.73 30.06
C TRP A 195 4.08 4.17 29.48
N ARG A 196 4.46 3.61 28.33
CA ARG A 196 5.66 4.03 27.59
C ARG A 196 5.45 5.43 27.02
N TRP A 197 4.30 5.69 26.41
CA TRP A 197 3.91 7.05 26.00
C TRP A 197 4.01 8.04 27.17
N LEU A 198 3.39 7.77 28.32
CA LEU A 198 3.39 8.68 29.47
C LEU A 198 4.80 9.03 29.95
N LYS A 199 5.72 8.07 29.94
CA LYS A 199 7.12 8.25 30.35
C LYS A 199 7.96 9.01 29.30
N HIS A 200 7.67 8.82 28.01
CA HIS A 200 8.55 9.26 26.92
C HIS A 200 8.00 10.42 26.07
N GLN A 201 6.71 10.76 26.14
CA GLN A 201 6.06 11.82 25.34
C GLN A 201 6.67 13.22 25.48
N ARG A 202 7.40 13.48 26.58
CA ARG A 202 8.13 14.74 26.78
C ARG A 202 9.39 14.83 25.93
N VAL A 203 10.00 13.70 25.59
CA VAL A 203 11.14 13.62 24.66
C VAL A 203 10.63 13.56 23.23
N GLY A 204 9.61 12.73 22.96
CA GLY A 204 9.10 12.46 21.61
C GLY A 204 9.72 11.22 21.00
N ILE A 205 9.34 10.92 19.75
CA ILE A 205 9.85 9.79 18.97
C ILE A 205 11.07 10.28 18.16
N PRO A 206 12.29 9.78 18.40
CA PRO A 206 13.49 10.35 17.80
C PRO A 206 13.85 9.79 16.41
N TYR A 207 13.31 8.63 16.04
CA TYR A 207 13.66 7.95 14.79
C TYR A 207 12.41 7.51 14.03
N TYR A 208 12.59 7.32 12.72
CA TYR A 208 11.72 6.50 11.89
C TYR A 208 12.58 5.47 11.15
N VAL A 209 11.94 4.50 10.51
CA VAL A 209 12.61 3.45 9.73
C VAL A 209 12.49 3.74 8.25
N GLU A 210 13.60 3.60 7.53
CA GLU A 210 13.65 3.52 6.08
C GLU A 210 14.12 2.13 5.67
N VAL A 211 13.46 1.57 4.66
CA VAL A 211 13.86 0.35 3.97
C VAL A 211 13.97 0.69 2.49
N ASP A 212 15.13 0.43 1.92
CA ASP A 212 15.35 0.50 0.49
C ASP A 212 14.46 -0.51 -0.23
N ALA A 213 13.69 -0.06 -1.22
CA ALA A 213 12.72 -0.94 -1.87
C ALA A 213 13.35 -1.83 -2.96
N ILE A 214 14.61 -1.61 -3.32
CA ILE A 214 15.38 -2.35 -4.33
C ILE A 214 16.24 -3.43 -3.65
N ASP A 215 17.07 -3.06 -2.67
CA ASP A 215 18.05 -3.99 -2.06
C ASP A 215 17.65 -4.51 -0.67
N GLY A 216 16.63 -3.90 -0.05
CA GLY A 216 16.17 -4.27 1.29
C GLY A 216 17.10 -3.87 2.43
N SER A 217 18.10 -3.03 2.17
CA SER A 217 18.87 -2.38 3.21
C SER A 217 17.93 -1.53 4.08
N SER A 218 18.16 -1.55 5.39
CA SER A 218 17.27 -0.90 6.35
C SER A 218 18.06 -0.08 7.35
N ARG A 219 17.53 1.09 7.69
CA ARG A 219 18.16 2.03 8.63
C ARG A 219 17.14 2.72 9.53
N LEU A 220 17.59 3.03 10.74
CA LEU A 220 16.91 3.95 11.65
C LEU A 220 17.42 5.34 11.35
N VAL A 221 16.55 6.22 10.87
CA VAL A 221 16.90 7.60 10.54
C VAL A 221 16.54 8.50 11.70
N GLU A 222 17.55 9.22 12.21
CA GLU A 222 17.35 10.19 13.29
C GLU A 222 16.68 11.44 12.75
N THR A 223 15.57 11.82 13.38
CA THR A 223 14.87 13.06 13.07
C THR A 223 15.66 14.26 13.62
N LYS A 224 15.73 15.36 12.85
CA LYS A 224 16.38 16.61 13.30
C LYS A 224 15.81 17.11 14.64
N LYS A 225 14.51 16.88 14.84
CA LYS A 225 13.78 17.11 16.08
C LYS A 225 12.82 15.94 16.30
N PRO A 226 12.60 15.49 17.54
CA PRO A 226 11.72 14.36 17.80
C PRO A 226 10.29 14.63 17.31
N ILE A 227 9.68 13.62 16.70
CA ILE A 227 8.26 13.58 16.35
C ILE A 227 7.43 13.75 17.64
N ARG A 228 6.48 14.67 17.59
CA ARG A 228 5.56 15.04 18.70
C ARG A 228 4.11 14.76 18.40
N TYR A 229 3.76 14.61 17.14
CA TYR A 229 2.43 14.28 16.64
C TYR A 229 2.55 12.95 15.93
N SER A 230 1.83 11.93 16.38
CA SER A 230 1.83 10.62 15.76
C SER A 230 0.49 9.91 15.94
N LYS A 231 0.28 8.79 15.25
CA LYS A 231 -0.91 7.93 15.46
C LYS A 231 -0.91 7.21 16.82
N SER A 232 0.24 7.16 17.50
CA SER A 232 0.39 6.52 18.83
C SER A 232 0.45 7.52 19.99
N GLU A 233 0.41 8.82 19.69
CA GLU A 233 0.22 9.87 20.69
C GLU A 233 -1.21 9.84 21.25
N TYR A 234 -1.40 10.45 22.42
CA TYR A 234 -2.72 10.55 23.06
C TYR A 234 -3.22 12.01 23.08
N PHE A 235 -4.53 12.16 23.24
CA PHE A 235 -5.20 13.47 23.34
C PHE A 235 -4.91 14.35 22.11
N ASN A 236 -4.49 15.60 22.30
CA ASN A 236 -4.35 16.58 21.22
C ASN A 236 -3.12 16.36 20.31
N ARG A 237 -2.23 15.43 20.65
CA ARG A 237 -1.07 15.07 19.83
C ARG A 237 -1.29 13.85 18.94
N ASP A 238 -2.38 13.12 19.18
CA ASP A 238 -2.87 12.12 18.24
C ASP A 238 -3.26 12.81 16.93
N VAL A 239 -2.60 12.45 15.83
CA VAL A 239 -2.71 13.17 14.54
C VAL A 239 -4.16 13.25 14.07
N ARG A 240 -4.93 12.15 14.20
CA ARG A 240 -6.34 12.13 13.77
C ARG A 240 -7.18 13.12 14.58
N ARG A 241 -6.97 13.20 15.89
CA ARG A 241 -7.68 14.14 16.76
C ARG A 241 -7.21 15.57 16.55
N HIS A 242 -5.91 15.78 16.36
CA HIS A 242 -5.33 17.08 16.07
C HIS A 242 -5.95 17.68 14.80
N LEU A 243 -6.04 16.88 13.73
CA LEU A 243 -6.75 17.26 12.51
C LEU A 243 -8.23 17.58 12.76
N TRP A 244 -8.96 16.69 13.44
CA TRP A 244 -10.39 16.91 13.70
C TRP A 244 -10.68 18.17 14.53
N LEU A 245 -9.82 18.52 15.50
CA LEU A 245 -9.99 19.72 16.32
C LEU A 245 -9.81 21.02 15.53
N HIS A 246 -8.98 21.01 14.48
CA HIS A 246 -8.74 22.17 13.63
C HIS A 246 -9.71 22.22 12.43
N TYR A 247 -10.05 21.05 11.88
CA TYR A 247 -10.88 20.87 10.69
C TYR A 247 -12.01 19.88 10.96
N PRO A 248 -12.98 20.23 11.83
CA PRO A 248 -14.03 19.28 12.27
C PRO A 248 -15.00 18.89 11.15
N THR A 249 -15.02 19.62 10.03
CA THR A 249 -15.87 19.32 8.86
C THR A 249 -15.19 18.44 7.81
N ALA A 250 -13.85 18.32 7.87
CA ALA A 250 -13.06 17.56 6.91
C ALA A 250 -13.33 16.06 7.05
N TYR A 251 -13.61 15.39 5.94
CA TYR A 251 -13.82 13.95 5.94
C TYR A 251 -12.51 13.26 5.53
N ILE A 252 -11.75 12.86 6.54
CA ILE A 252 -10.45 12.18 6.36
C ILE A 252 -10.65 10.67 6.26
N ASP A 253 -10.14 10.08 5.17
CA ASP A 253 -10.24 8.65 4.90
C ASP A 253 -9.03 7.87 5.46
N GLU A 254 -7.85 8.17 4.92
CA GLU A 254 -6.57 7.55 5.31
C GLU A 254 -5.59 8.61 5.80
N ILE A 255 -4.70 8.23 6.72
CA ILE A 255 -3.56 9.05 7.14
C ILE A 255 -2.32 8.18 6.95
N THR A 256 -1.36 8.64 6.15
CA THR A 256 -0.12 7.91 5.80
C THR A 256 1.06 8.65 6.42
N PHE A 257 2.14 7.93 6.71
CA PHE A 257 3.40 8.56 7.14
C PHE A 257 4.32 8.64 5.94
N GLU A 258 4.78 9.84 5.63
CA GLU A 258 5.66 10.13 4.50
C GLU A 258 6.78 11.04 4.97
N VAL A 259 7.82 11.16 4.15
CA VAL A 259 9.01 11.93 4.45
C VAL A 259 9.34 12.76 3.24
N ASP A 260 9.56 14.07 3.42
CA ASP A 260 9.95 14.94 2.32
C ASP A 260 11.38 14.67 1.82
N GLU A 261 11.77 15.37 0.76
CA GLU A 261 13.10 15.27 0.16
C GLU A 261 14.22 15.59 1.18
N GLU A 262 13.99 16.49 2.15
CA GLU A 262 14.94 16.83 3.20
C GLU A 262 14.97 15.87 4.41
N GLY A 263 14.19 14.79 4.38
CA GLY A 263 14.13 13.79 5.45
C GLY A 263 13.24 14.21 6.63
N ASN A 264 12.37 15.20 6.48
CA ASN A 264 11.46 15.66 7.53
C ASN A 264 10.17 14.81 7.53
N PRO A 265 9.71 14.36 8.71
CA PRO A 265 8.56 13.46 8.82
C PRO A 265 7.22 14.19 8.78
N PHE A 266 6.31 13.70 7.94
CA PHE A 266 4.94 14.20 7.83
C PHE A 266 3.91 13.09 7.96
N TYR A 267 2.70 13.47 8.38
CA TYR A 267 1.51 12.68 8.17
C TYR A 267 0.66 13.30 7.06
N VAL A 268 0.43 12.56 5.98
CA VAL A 268 -0.43 12.98 4.86
C VAL A 268 -1.81 12.39 5.09
N ALA A 269 -2.82 13.24 5.26
CA ALA A 269 -4.19 12.87 5.53
C ALA A 269 -5.07 13.13 4.29
N THR A 270 -5.52 12.06 3.65
CA THR A 270 -6.38 12.14 2.46
C THR A 270 -7.77 12.64 2.84
N GLU A 271 -8.16 13.79 2.29
CA GLU A 271 -9.51 14.32 2.38
C GLU A 271 -10.38 13.77 1.26
N VAL A 272 -11.56 13.26 1.61
CA VAL A 272 -12.52 12.70 0.67
C VAL A 272 -13.89 13.38 0.76
N GLY A 273 -14.69 13.24 -0.28
CA GLY A 273 -16.07 13.73 -0.31
C GLY A 273 -16.99 12.84 -1.13
N ALA A 274 -18.28 12.80 -0.77
CA ALA A 274 -19.28 12.12 -1.59
C ALA A 274 -19.52 12.90 -2.89
N LYS A 275 -19.26 12.27 -4.03
CA LYS A 275 -19.52 12.85 -5.36
C LYS A 275 -20.79 12.33 -6.01
N ILE A 276 -21.39 11.26 -5.47
CA ILE A 276 -22.58 10.61 -6.03
C ILE A 276 -23.67 10.49 -4.96
N GLY A 277 -24.79 11.19 -5.19
CA GLY A 277 -25.85 11.28 -4.19
C GLY A 277 -25.38 11.97 -2.91
N LEU A 278 -26.02 11.67 -1.78
CA LEU A 278 -25.68 12.32 -0.51
C LEU A 278 -24.47 11.67 0.18
N PHE A 279 -24.30 10.34 0.08
CA PHE A 279 -23.32 9.58 0.87
C PHE A 279 -22.38 8.68 0.06
N SER A 280 -22.51 8.66 -1.28
CA SER A 280 -21.89 7.63 -2.10
C SER A 280 -20.91 8.20 -3.13
N GLY A 281 -20.22 7.30 -3.84
CA GLY A 281 -19.16 7.70 -4.78
C GLY A 281 -18.11 8.56 -4.09
N ILE A 282 -17.51 8.06 -3.01
CA ILE A 282 -16.44 8.76 -2.31
C ILE A 282 -15.26 8.96 -3.27
N ASP A 283 -14.75 10.19 -3.30
CA ASP A 283 -13.58 10.54 -4.11
C ASP A 283 -12.69 11.51 -3.34
N VAL A 284 -11.40 11.52 -3.68
CA VAL A 284 -10.41 12.41 -3.07
C VAL A 284 -10.66 13.85 -3.53
N VAL A 285 -10.63 14.78 -2.59
CA VAL A 285 -10.83 16.22 -2.84
C VAL A 285 -9.61 17.07 -2.52
N GLY A 286 -8.68 16.53 -1.74
CA GLY A 286 -7.45 17.19 -1.34
C GLY A 286 -6.74 16.36 -0.27
N ILE A 287 -5.72 16.97 0.33
CA ILE A 287 -4.99 16.39 1.46
C ILE A 287 -4.73 17.44 2.54
N TYR A 288 -4.48 16.97 3.75
CA TYR A 288 -3.84 17.77 4.79
C TYR A 288 -2.48 17.17 5.11
N THR A 289 -1.42 17.96 5.08
CA THR A 289 -0.11 17.54 5.60
C THR A 289 0.02 18.03 7.03
N VAL A 290 0.45 17.14 7.93
CA VAL A 290 0.76 17.48 9.32
C VAL A 290 2.23 17.25 9.56
N ASP A 291 2.97 18.32 9.85
CA ASP A 291 4.36 18.20 10.29
C ASP A 291 4.38 17.40 11.60
N ALA A 292 5.04 16.23 11.58
CA ALA A 292 5.01 15.31 12.71
C ALA A 292 5.78 15.85 13.94
N VAL A 293 6.65 16.85 13.75
CA VAL A 293 7.42 17.52 14.80
C VAL A 293 6.64 18.70 15.39
N THR A 294 6.12 19.59 14.54
CA THR A 294 5.52 20.86 14.99
C THR A 294 4.00 20.79 15.17
N GLY A 295 3.35 19.88 14.45
CA GLY A 295 1.89 19.79 14.36
C GLY A 295 1.28 20.87 13.48
N GLU A 296 2.07 21.61 12.71
CA GLU A 296 1.54 22.53 11.71
C GLU A 296 0.74 21.74 10.66
N ILE A 297 -0.44 22.24 10.32
CA ILE A 297 -1.34 21.62 9.36
C ILE A 297 -1.43 22.53 8.15
N GLU A 298 -1.17 21.99 6.97
CA GLU A 298 -1.39 22.65 5.70
C GLU A 298 -2.39 21.86 4.87
N HIS A 299 -3.28 22.56 4.16
CA HIS A 299 -4.30 21.96 3.32
C HIS A 299 -3.97 22.24 1.85
N TYR A 300 -4.12 21.22 1.02
CA TYR A 300 -3.90 21.29 -0.41
C TYR A 300 -5.09 20.72 -1.15
N ASP A 301 -5.62 21.47 -2.11
CA ASP A 301 -6.52 20.94 -3.12
C ASP A 301 -5.73 20.03 -4.08
N MET A 302 -6.41 19.11 -4.77
CA MET A 302 -5.79 18.12 -5.68
C MET A 302 -4.74 18.70 -6.64
N ALA A 303 -4.98 19.88 -7.22
CA ALA A 303 -4.08 20.49 -8.21
C ALA A 303 -2.86 21.20 -7.59
N SER A 304 -2.82 21.32 -6.26
CA SER A 304 -1.78 22.03 -5.52
C SER A 304 -0.98 21.11 -4.59
N ILE A 305 -1.20 19.80 -4.68
CA ILE A 305 -0.47 18.81 -3.88
C ILE A 305 1.02 18.88 -4.25
N PRO A 306 1.92 19.07 -3.27
CA PRO A 306 3.34 19.19 -3.54
C PRO A 306 3.93 17.87 -4.06
N ASP A 307 4.99 17.96 -4.85
CA ASP A 307 5.56 16.82 -5.57
C ASP A 307 6.18 15.75 -4.64
N TRP A 308 6.62 16.11 -3.43
CA TRP A 308 7.15 15.16 -2.45
C TRP A 308 6.09 14.21 -1.86
N VAL A 309 4.80 14.48 -2.07
CA VAL A 309 3.71 13.64 -1.53
C VAL A 309 3.37 12.54 -2.52
N ASP A 310 3.90 11.34 -2.29
CA ASP A 310 3.69 10.20 -3.17
C ASP A 310 2.29 9.60 -3.09
N ARG A 311 1.70 9.55 -1.88
CA ARG A 311 0.47 8.78 -1.64
C ARG A 311 -0.70 9.64 -1.16
N ALA A 312 -1.07 10.62 -1.97
CA ALA A 312 -2.28 11.42 -1.74
C ALA A 312 -3.58 10.59 -1.89
N ILE A 313 -3.60 9.63 -2.81
CA ILE A 313 -4.78 8.85 -3.20
C ILE A 313 -4.62 7.40 -2.73
N PRO A 314 -5.46 6.93 -1.79
CA PRO A 314 -5.46 5.55 -1.33
C PRO A 314 -5.69 4.53 -2.46
N ALA A 315 -4.86 3.48 -2.49
CA ALA A 315 -4.99 2.37 -3.45
C ALA A 315 -6.41 1.77 -3.49
N ARG A 316 -7.07 1.61 -2.34
CA ARG A 316 -8.44 1.06 -2.30
C ARG A 316 -9.48 1.99 -2.95
N ILE A 317 -9.28 3.32 -2.94
CA ILE A 317 -10.16 4.25 -3.68
C ILE A 317 -9.93 4.04 -5.19
N ILE A 318 -8.68 4.01 -5.64
CA ILE A 318 -8.31 3.77 -7.04
C ILE A 318 -8.92 2.45 -7.54
N LEU A 319 -8.66 1.35 -6.84
CA LEU A 319 -9.18 0.02 -7.19
C LEU A 319 -10.72 -0.03 -7.21
N SER A 320 -11.37 0.62 -6.23
CA SER A 320 -12.83 0.72 -6.22
C SER A 320 -13.36 1.49 -7.43
N GLN A 321 -12.66 2.52 -7.88
CA GLN A 321 -13.05 3.32 -9.04
C GLN A 321 -12.76 2.59 -10.36
N ILE A 322 -11.67 1.84 -10.47
CA ILE A 322 -11.38 0.95 -11.62
C ILE A 322 -12.50 -0.10 -11.77
N ASN A 323 -12.90 -0.74 -10.68
CA ASN A 323 -14.01 -1.69 -10.69
C ASN A 323 -15.34 -1.01 -11.05
N ALA A 324 -15.59 0.18 -10.51
CA ALA A 324 -16.81 0.94 -10.83
C ALA A 324 -16.87 1.30 -12.32
N TYR A 325 -15.74 1.75 -12.91
CA TYR A 325 -15.59 1.94 -14.35
C TYR A 325 -15.89 0.66 -15.12
N GLY A 326 -15.17 -0.43 -14.83
CA GLY A 326 -15.30 -1.67 -15.58
C GLY A 326 -16.67 -2.34 -15.45
N MET A 327 -17.34 -2.20 -14.31
CA MET A 327 -18.72 -2.65 -14.12
C MET A 327 -19.70 -1.76 -14.87
N TYR A 328 -19.66 -0.45 -14.64
CA TYR A 328 -20.76 0.43 -15.01
C TYR A 328 -20.59 1.19 -16.32
N GLN A 329 -19.47 1.02 -17.05
CA GLN A 329 -19.24 1.70 -18.33
C GLN A 329 -20.35 1.47 -19.37
N SER A 330 -20.99 0.29 -19.36
CA SER A 330 -22.11 -0.05 -20.24
C SER A 330 -23.48 0.03 -19.53
N GLY A 331 -23.53 0.69 -18.37
CA GLY A 331 -24.74 0.89 -17.55
C GLY A 331 -25.07 -0.27 -16.61
N PHE A 332 -25.90 0.01 -15.61
CA PHE A 332 -26.26 -0.95 -14.54
C PHE A 332 -26.91 -2.24 -15.07
N TRP A 333 -27.84 -2.14 -16.02
CA TRP A 333 -28.54 -3.34 -16.51
C TRP A 333 -27.62 -4.28 -17.30
N ASN A 334 -26.55 -3.75 -17.90
CA ASN A 334 -25.54 -4.60 -18.54
C ASN A 334 -24.87 -5.51 -17.51
N THR A 335 -24.53 -5.02 -16.31
CA THR A 335 -23.85 -5.83 -15.28
C THR A 335 -24.67 -7.02 -14.80
N ILE A 336 -26.00 -6.93 -14.89
CA ILE A 336 -26.91 -7.96 -14.39
C ILE A 336 -27.29 -8.96 -15.49
N PHE A 337 -27.57 -8.50 -16.71
CA PHE A 337 -28.16 -9.35 -17.74
C PHE A 337 -27.17 -9.82 -18.79
N SER A 338 -26.36 -8.92 -19.34
CA SER A 338 -25.55 -9.21 -20.53
C SER A 338 -24.08 -9.38 -20.23
N GLN A 339 -23.57 -8.71 -19.19
CA GLN A 339 -22.18 -8.69 -18.74
C GLN A 339 -21.17 -8.43 -19.86
N GLN A 340 -21.60 -7.78 -20.96
CA GLN A 340 -20.75 -7.52 -22.12
C GLN A 340 -19.75 -6.43 -21.79
N GLY A 341 -18.46 -6.71 -22.02
CA GLY A 341 -17.38 -5.77 -21.76
C GLY A 341 -17.23 -5.39 -20.28
N VAL A 342 -17.73 -6.21 -19.35
CA VAL A 342 -17.55 -5.95 -17.92
C VAL A 342 -16.16 -6.41 -17.51
N VAL A 343 -15.35 -5.45 -17.06
CA VAL A 343 -13.99 -5.69 -16.58
C VAL A 343 -13.86 -5.37 -15.09
N LYS A 344 -12.87 -5.96 -14.45
CA LYS A 344 -12.47 -5.67 -13.06
C LYS A 344 -10.96 -5.65 -12.96
N HIS A 345 -10.42 -5.05 -11.91
CA HIS A 345 -9.00 -5.16 -11.63
C HIS A 345 -8.61 -6.61 -11.29
N SER A 346 -7.34 -6.97 -11.49
CA SER A 346 -6.71 -8.23 -11.08
C SER A 346 -6.70 -8.40 -9.55
N ASP A 347 -6.40 -9.59 -9.04
CA ASP A 347 -6.54 -9.86 -7.59
C ASP A 347 -5.53 -9.11 -6.68
N GLY A 348 -4.55 -8.42 -7.25
CA GLY A 348 -3.59 -7.59 -6.53
C GLY A 348 -3.17 -6.36 -7.31
N TYR A 349 -2.25 -5.61 -6.71
CA TYR A 349 -1.63 -4.43 -7.30
C TYR A 349 -0.16 -4.33 -6.86
N ARG A 350 0.64 -3.55 -7.59
CA ARG A 350 1.99 -3.15 -7.22
C ARG A 350 2.15 -1.65 -7.39
N TYR A 351 3.21 -1.10 -6.80
CA TYR A 351 3.63 0.26 -7.11
C TYR A 351 4.79 0.23 -8.10
N PHE A 352 4.80 1.22 -8.98
CA PHE A 352 5.82 1.49 -9.98
C PHE A 352 6.21 2.96 -9.85
N ILE A 353 7.50 3.28 -9.94
CA ILE A 353 7.97 4.67 -9.90
C ILE A 353 8.33 5.09 -11.32
N LYS A 354 7.80 6.25 -11.71
CA LYS A 354 8.05 6.87 -13.01
C LYS A 354 8.14 8.37 -12.80
N ASP A 355 9.19 9.00 -13.31
CA ASP A 355 9.38 10.45 -13.25
C ASP A 355 9.25 11.01 -11.81
N ASN A 356 9.85 10.31 -10.83
CA ASN A 356 9.75 10.55 -9.38
C ASN A 356 8.34 10.42 -8.77
N ASP A 357 7.32 10.02 -9.53
CA ASP A 357 5.95 9.82 -9.05
C ASP A 357 5.61 8.33 -8.84
N LEU A 358 4.75 8.08 -7.85
CA LEU A 358 4.28 6.75 -7.51
C LEU A 358 3.01 6.36 -8.30
N TYR A 359 3.11 5.37 -9.18
CA TYR A 359 2.00 4.81 -9.93
C TYR A 359 1.52 3.48 -9.33
N LEU A 360 0.21 3.31 -9.21
CA LEU A 360 -0.42 2.03 -8.90
C LEU A 360 -0.60 1.22 -10.19
N TYR A 361 0.00 0.04 -10.25
CA TYR A 361 -0.15 -0.95 -11.32
C TYR A 361 -1.17 -2.04 -10.93
N THR A 362 -2.11 -2.33 -11.82
CA THR A 362 -3.00 -3.50 -11.71
C THR A 362 -3.50 -3.93 -13.10
N GLY A 363 -3.59 -5.25 -13.33
CA GLY A 363 -4.20 -5.82 -14.52
C GLY A 363 -5.72 -5.65 -14.58
N LEU A 364 -6.30 -5.89 -15.75
CA LEU A 364 -7.73 -5.85 -16.01
C LEU A 364 -8.21 -7.18 -16.61
N THR A 365 -9.18 -7.79 -15.95
CA THR A 365 -9.72 -9.09 -16.32
C THR A 365 -11.21 -9.01 -16.67
N SER A 366 -11.66 -9.87 -17.58
CA SER A 366 -13.08 -10.05 -17.89
C SER A 366 -13.80 -10.75 -16.73
N VAL A 367 -15.04 -10.36 -16.44
CA VAL A 367 -15.88 -11.10 -15.48
C VAL A 367 -16.41 -12.42 -16.07
N LEU A 368 -16.41 -12.57 -17.40
CA LEU A 368 -17.03 -13.70 -18.11
C LEU A 368 -16.11 -14.91 -18.35
N SER A 369 -15.00 -15.05 -17.59
CA SER A 369 -14.21 -16.30 -17.50
C SER A 369 -13.24 -16.61 -18.65
N ASP A 370 -12.73 -15.61 -19.36
CA ASP A 370 -11.51 -15.83 -20.16
C ASP A 370 -10.32 -15.49 -19.27
N GLU A 371 -9.44 -16.47 -19.00
CA GLU A 371 -8.16 -16.32 -18.27
C GLU A 371 -7.14 -15.47 -19.07
N SER A 372 -7.61 -14.50 -19.85
CA SER A 372 -6.81 -13.56 -20.61
C SER A 372 -6.85 -12.20 -19.95
N ASN A 373 -5.66 -11.64 -19.74
CA ASN A 373 -5.53 -10.23 -19.39
C ASN A 373 -5.94 -9.41 -20.62
N ILE A 374 -6.86 -8.47 -20.45
CA ILE A 374 -7.29 -7.57 -21.53
C ILE A 374 -6.34 -6.36 -21.61
N GLY A 375 -5.51 -6.17 -20.58
CA GLY A 375 -4.61 -5.04 -20.45
C GLY A 375 -4.46 -4.63 -18.99
N PHE A 376 -3.69 -3.60 -18.70
CA PHE A 376 -3.49 -3.13 -17.33
C PHE A 376 -3.64 -1.60 -17.25
N VAL A 377 -3.66 -1.08 -16.04
CA VAL A 377 -3.68 0.36 -15.79
C VAL A 377 -2.55 0.78 -14.87
N LEU A 378 -2.01 1.96 -15.14
CA LEU A 378 -1.18 2.72 -14.22
C LEU A 378 -1.97 3.95 -13.77
N VAL A 379 -2.08 4.15 -12.46
CA VAL A 379 -2.76 5.32 -11.88
C VAL A 379 -1.79 6.09 -11.00
N ASN A 380 -1.52 7.35 -11.33
CA ASN A 380 -0.67 8.21 -10.50
C ASN A 380 -1.34 8.40 -9.13
N SER A 381 -0.64 8.05 -8.05
CA SER A 381 -1.14 8.02 -6.68
C SER A 381 -1.25 9.42 -6.05
N ARG A 382 -0.81 10.46 -6.76
CA ARG A 382 -0.88 11.87 -6.37
C ARG A 382 -1.88 12.65 -7.23
N THR A 383 -1.73 12.59 -8.55
CA THR A 383 -2.51 13.41 -9.51
C THR A 383 -3.80 12.74 -10.00
N LYS A 384 -3.93 11.42 -9.81
CA LYS A 384 -5.02 10.58 -10.35
C LYS A 384 -5.01 10.41 -11.87
N GLU A 385 -3.94 10.76 -12.57
CA GLU A 385 -3.82 10.46 -14.00
C GLU A 385 -3.84 8.95 -14.25
N VAL A 386 -4.63 8.51 -15.23
CA VAL A 386 -4.87 7.09 -15.53
C VAL A 386 -4.39 6.77 -16.93
N PHE A 387 -3.45 5.84 -17.02
CA PHE A 387 -2.96 5.28 -18.27
C PHE A 387 -3.45 3.85 -18.41
N ARG A 388 -4.13 3.56 -19.51
CA ARG A 388 -4.59 2.22 -19.91
C ARG A 388 -3.70 1.68 -21.01
N TYR A 389 -3.34 0.42 -20.87
CA TYR A 389 -2.53 -0.31 -21.83
C TYR A 389 -3.32 -1.55 -22.27
N ASP A 390 -3.75 -1.57 -23.53
CA ASP A 390 -4.45 -2.71 -24.10
C ASP A 390 -3.42 -3.70 -24.66
N LEU A 391 -3.09 -4.71 -23.85
CA LEU A 391 -2.09 -5.70 -24.18
C LEU A 391 -2.63 -7.10 -23.84
N GLY A 392 -2.75 -7.94 -24.86
CA GLY A 392 -3.14 -9.33 -24.69
C GLY A 392 -2.00 -10.12 -24.08
N ALA A 393 -2.14 -10.50 -22.81
CA ALA A 393 -1.12 -11.25 -22.06
C ALA A 393 -1.77 -12.29 -21.14
N ALA A 394 -0.96 -13.20 -20.61
CA ALA A 394 -1.35 -14.03 -19.48
C ALA A 394 -1.76 -13.14 -18.28
N THR A 395 -2.65 -13.63 -17.43
CA THR A 395 -2.98 -12.92 -16.18
C THR A 395 -1.81 -12.92 -15.21
N GLU A 396 -1.78 -11.96 -14.29
CA GLU A 396 -0.82 -11.92 -13.20
C GLU A 396 -0.83 -13.22 -12.38
N SER A 397 -2.02 -13.78 -12.12
CA SER A 397 -2.16 -15.06 -11.42
C SER A 397 -1.51 -16.21 -12.19
N SER A 398 -1.67 -16.28 -13.51
CA SER A 398 -1.01 -17.29 -14.35
C SER A 398 0.52 -17.17 -14.30
N ALA A 399 1.04 -15.94 -14.31
CA ALA A 399 2.49 -15.70 -14.17
C ALA A 399 3.01 -16.13 -12.79
N GLN A 400 2.26 -15.83 -11.72
CA GLN A 400 2.58 -16.28 -10.36
C GLN A 400 2.62 -17.80 -10.27
N GLU A 401 1.58 -18.49 -10.74
CA GLU A 401 1.50 -19.95 -10.72
C GLU A 401 2.64 -20.60 -11.52
N SER A 402 3.01 -20.00 -12.66
CA SER A 402 4.12 -20.49 -13.50
C SER A 402 5.48 -20.37 -12.78
N ALA A 403 5.72 -19.23 -12.13
CA ALA A 403 6.93 -19.03 -11.35
C ALA A 403 6.98 -19.94 -10.11
N GLU A 404 5.87 -20.07 -9.37
CA GLU A 404 5.77 -21.00 -8.24
C GLU A 404 5.97 -22.46 -8.68
N GLY A 405 5.42 -22.84 -9.84
CA GLY A 405 5.58 -24.17 -10.43
C GLY A 405 7.03 -24.53 -10.75
N SER A 406 7.84 -23.53 -11.13
CA SER A 406 9.26 -23.70 -11.46
C SER A 406 10.15 -23.92 -10.22
N VAL A 407 9.63 -23.62 -9.02
CA VAL A 407 10.32 -23.84 -7.73
C VAL A 407 9.42 -24.57 -6.72
N GLN A 408 8.55 -25.44 -7.22
CA GLN A 408 7.52 -26.11 -6.42
C GLN A 408 8.13 -26.89 -5.24
N GLU A 409 9.32 -27.45 -5.43
CA GLU A 409 10.07 -28.19 -4.41
C GLU A 409 10.51 -27.33 -3.23
N LYS A 410 10.63 -26.01 -3.42
CA LYS A 410 10.99 -25.04 -2.36
C LYS A 410 9.78 -24.56 -1.58
N GLY A 411 8.57 -24.74 -2.11
CA GLY A 411 7.32 -24.25 -1.51
C GLY A 411 7.25 -22.73 -1.41
N TYR A 412 7.92 -22.02 -2.33
CA TYR A 412 7.94 -20.56 -2.34
C TYR A 412 6.64 -19.99 -2.92
N ARG A 413 6.32 -18.75 -2.50
CA ARG A 413 5.15 -18.00 -2.95
C ARG A 413 5.55 -16.77 -3.74
N ALA A 414 4.88 -16.52 -4.86
CA ALA A 414 5.13 -15.38 -5.72
C ALA A 414 4.48 -14.11 -5.15
N THR A 415 5.19 -12.99 -5.20
CA THR A 415 4.58 -11.66 -5.04
C THR A 415 3.68 -11.36 -6.23
N PHE A 416 2.78 -10.39 -6.08
CA PHE A 416 2.06 -9.85 -7.23
C PHE A 416 3.07 -9.36 -8.28
N PRO A 417 2.95 -9.75 -9.56
CA PRO A 417 3.92 -9.44 -10.60
C PRO A 417 3.74 -8.02 -11.15
N LEU A 418 4.81 -7.48 -11.73
CA LEU A 418 4.80 -6.23 -12.49
C LEU A 418 5.11 -6.56 -13.94
N LEU A 419 4.27 -6.12 -14.87
CA LEU A 419 4.53 -6.28 -16.30
C LEU A 419 5.50 -5.19 -16.77
N LEU A 420 6.58 -5.60 -17.42
CA LEU A 420 7.65 -4.71 -17.90
C LEU A 420 7.93 -5.00 -19.38
N ASN A 421 8.38 -3.99 -20.09
CA ASN A 421 8.97 -4.16 -21.41
C ASN A 421 10.44 -4.56 -21.25
N VAL A 422 10.80 -5.79 -21.60
CA VAL A 422 12.17 -6.30 -21.55
C VAL A 422 12.62 -6.64 -22.97
N GLU A 423 13.42 -5.77 -23.57
CA GLU A 423 13.87 -5.91 -24.97
C GLU A 423 12.71 -6.10 -25.97
N GLU A 424 11.73 -5.19 -25.93
CA GLU A 424 10.52 -5.22 -26.79
C GLU A 424 9.58 -6.41 -26.51
N LYS A 425 9.78 -7.12 -25.39
CA LYS A 425 8.96 -8.27 -24.99
C LYS A 425 8.23 -8.01 -23.67
N PRO A 426 6.89 -8.13 -23.65
CA PRO A 426 6.13 -8.12 -22.42
C PRO A 426 6.56 -9.25 -21.47
N THR A 427 7.08 -8.87 -20.31
CA THR A 427 7.66 -9.80 -19.35
C THR A 427 7.22 -9.45 -17.94
N TYR A 428 6.64 -10.41 -17.24
CA TYR A 428 6.32 -10.25 -15.83
C TYR A 428 7.57 -10.44 -14.97
N PHE A 429 7.86 -9.45 -14.13
CA PHE A 429 8.81 -9.57 -13.03
C PHE A 429 8.09 -9.83 -11.72
N LEU A 430 8.57 -10.81 -10.94
CA LEU A 430 8.10 -11.06 -9.59
C LEU A 430 9.20 -11.61 -8.68
N SER A 431 8.96 -11.53 -7.38
CA SER A 431 9.82 -12.12 -6.35
C SER A 431 9.17 -13.37 -5.77
N LEU A 432 9.97 -14.38 -5.47
CA LEU A 432 9.56 -15.64 -4.85
C LEU A 432 10.04 -15.67 -3.39
N LYS A 433 9.11 -15.93 -2.48
CA LYS A 433 9.30 -15.82 -1.03
C LYS A 433 9.18 -17.15 -0.32
N ASP A 434 9.96 -17.32 0.74
CA ASP A 434 9.77 -18.43 1.66
C ASP A 434 8.54 -18.24 2.57
N SER A 435 8.24 -19.25 3.40
CA SER A 435 7.17 -19.17 4.41
C SER A 435 7.41 -18.11 5.49
N GLY A 436 8.64 -17.59 5.57
CA GLY A 436 9.02 -16.45 6.37
C GLY A 436 8.84 -15.11 5.66
N ASN A 437 8.12 -15.03 4.54
CA ASN A 437 7.93 -13.86 3.66
C ASN A 437 9.23 -13.13 3.26
N LEU A 438 10.38 -13.82 3.30
CA LEU A 438 11.64 -13.27 2.82
C LEU A 438 11.80 -13.63 1.35
N VAL A 439 12.14 -12.65 0.53
CA VAL A 439 12.48 -12.90 -0.87
C VAL A 439 13.73 -13.77 -0.94
N LYS A 440 13.67 -14.79 -1.79
CA LYS A 440 14.75 -15.77 -2.01
C LYS A 440 15.20 -15.83 -3.45
N LEU A 441 14.28 -15.65 -4.39
CA LEU A 441 14.55 -15.74 -5.82
C LEU A 441 13.74 -14.68 -6.56
N TYR A 442 14.17 -14.38 -7.77
CA TYR A 442 13.52 -13.48 -8.70
C TYR A 442 13.13 -14.26 -9.95
N ALA A 443 11.99 -13.89 -10.54
CA ALA A 443 11.49 -14.55 -11.73
C ALA A 443 11.13 -13.53 -12.81
N PHE A 444 11.58 -13.82 -14.03
CA PHE A 444 11.07 -13.23 -15.26
C PHE A 444 10.21 -14.28 -15.99
N VAL A 445 8.95 -13.95 -16.24
CA VAL A 445 7.97 -14.81 -16.90
C VAL A 445 7.52 -14.13 -18.18
N ASP A 446 7.72 -14.79 -19.32
CA ASP A 446 7.26 -14.28 -20.61
C ASP A 446 5.73 -14.20 -20.62
N ALA A 447 5.17 -13.02 -20.95
CA ALA A 447 3.74 -12.79 -20.81
C ALA A 447 2.91 -13.42 -21.95
N GLU A 448 3.54 -13.74 -23.08
CA GLU A 448 2.91 -14.46 -24.20
C GLU A 448 3.03 -15.98 -24.02
N ASN A 449 4.19 -16.43 -23.55
CA ASN A 449 4.48 -17.84 -23.26
C ASN A 449 4.86 -18.02 -21.79
N TYR A 450 3.86 -18.03 -20.90
CA TYR A 450 4.06 -18.14 -19.45
C TYR A 450 4.78 -19.40 -18.97
N GLN A 451 4.93 -20.43 -19.83
CA GLN A 451 5.76 -21.60 -19.54
C GLN A 451 7.26 -21.28 -19.57
N ARG A 452 7.66 -20.20 -20.23
CA ARG A 452 9.02 -19.67 -20.20
C ARG A 452 9.20 -18.83 -18.94
N VAL A 453 9.74 -19.48 -17.91
CA VAL A 453 10.12 -18.89 -16.65
C VAL A 453 11.63 -18.93 -16.51
N VAL A 454 12.24 -17.81 -16.15
CA VAL A 454 13.65 -17.72 -15.77
C VAL A 454 13.75 -17.29 -14.33
N ILE A 455 14.52 -18.04 -13.53
CA ILE A 455 14.72 -17.81 -12.11
C ILE A 455 16.18 -17.44 -11.86
N GLY A 456 16.44 -16.49 -10.96
CA GLY A 456 17.78 -16.15 -10.47
C GLY A 456 17.78 -15.83 -8.98
N GLU A 457 18.96 -15.88 -8.35
CA GLU A 457 19.14 -15.48 -6.95
C GLU A 457 19.21 -13.96 -6.80
N THR A 458 19.64 -13.27 -7.85
CA THR A 458 19.62 -11.80 -7.96
C THR A 458 18.77 -11.36 -9.15
N VAL A 459 18.25 -10.12 -9.09
CA VAL A 459 17.48 -9.54 -10.21
C VAL A 459 18.34 -9.48 -11.47
N GLN A 460 19.60 -9.09 -11.33
CA GLN A 460 20.54 -8.99 -12.45
C GLN A 460 20.80 -10.34 -13.12
N GLU A 461 21.03 -11.40 -12.33
CA GLU A 461 21.23 -12.76 -12.84
C GLU A 461 20.00 -13.27 -13.59
N ALA A 462 18.80 -13.04 -13.03
CA ALA A 462 17.55 -13.44 -13.68
C ALA A 462 17.31 -12.67 -14.98
N TYR A 463 17.59 -11.36 -15.00
CA TYR A 463 17.45 -10.50 -16.18
C TYR A 463 18.41 -10.89 -17.30
N GLN A 464 19.68 -11.11 -16.96
CA GLN A 464 20.73 -11.58 -17.87
C GLN A 464 20.37 -12.94 -18.48
N SER A 465 19.95 -13.88 -17.63
CA SER A 465 19.49 -15.21 -18.07
C SER A 465 18.26 -15.12 -18.97
N TYR A 466 17.35 -14.18 -18.72
CA TYR A 466 16.13 -14.01 -19.51
C TYR A 466 16.40 -13.42 -20.90
N THR A 467 17.24 -12.38 -20.96
CA THR A 467 17.66 -11.69 -22.21
C THR A 467 18.68 -12.51 -23.01
N GLY A 468 19.29 -13.54 -22.40
CA GLY A 468 20.39 -14.29 -23.02
C GLY A 468 21.69 -13.49 -23.07
N ARG A 469 21.79 -12.39 -22.32
CA ARG A 469 23.02 -11.65 -22.07
C ARG A 469 23.74 -12.38 -20.94
N GLU A 470 24.76 -13.17 -21.23
CA GLU A 470 25.61 -13.73 -20.17
C GLU A 470 26.13 -12.60 -19.29
N ALA A 471 26.43 -12.90 -18.03
CA ALA A 471 27.17 -11.96 -17.19
C ALA A 471 28.47 -11.60 -17.93
N ALA A 472 28.46 -10.44 -18.58
CA ALA A 472 29.63 -9.59 -18.59
C ALA A 472 29.87 -9.30 -17.10
N SER A 473 30.52 -10.24 -16.41
CA SER A 473 31.40 -9.91 -15.31
C SER A 473 32.09 -8.63 -15.73
N SER A 474 32.07 -7.63 -14.85
CA SER A 474 32.80 -6.38 -15.02
C SER A 474 34.27 -6.71 -15.23
N ALA A 475 34.59 -7.10 -16.45
CA ALA A 475 35.91 -7.00 -16.99
C ALA A 475 36.06 -5.49 -17.13
N GLU A 476 36.82 -4.91 -16.19
CA GLU A 476 37.83 -3.94 -16.61
C GLU A 476 38.34 -4.35 -18.00
N ASP A 477 38.62 -3.41 -18.91
CA ASP A 477 39.18 -3.71 -20.24
C ASP A 477 40.41 -4.63 -20.12
N ILE A 478 40.19 -5.95 -20.06
CA ILE A 478 41.23 -6.96 -19.97
C ILE A 478 41.47 -7.33 -21.42
N GLU A 479 42.52 -6.74 -21.97
CA GLU A 479 43.02 -6.98 -23.31
C GLU A 479 43.05 -8.49 -23.61
N ASN A 480 42.44 -8.87 -24.73
CA ASN A 480 42.55 -10.23 -25.23
C ASN A 480 44.01 -10.49 -25.64
N LYS A 481 44.63 -11.49 -25.02
CA LYS A 481 46.01 -11.89 -25.27
C LYS A 481 46.05 -13.26 -25.93
N ASP A 482 46.76 -13.35 -27.05
CA ASP A 482 47.10 -14.63 -27.64
C ASP A 482 48.11 -15.35 -26.73
N PHE A 483 47.87 -16.64 -26.47
CA PHE A 483 48.82 -17.51 -25.79
C PHE A 483 49.21 -18.67 -26.70
N GLN A 484 50.47 -19.09 -26.60
CA GLN A 484 50.98 -20.28 -27.27
C GLN A 484 52.08 -20.89 -26.42
N GLY A 485 51.95 -22.17 -26.08
CA GLY A 485 52.97 -22.84 -25.29
C GLY A 485 52.68 -24.29 -25.00
N THR A 486 53.58 -24.89 -24.22
CA THR A 486 53.46 -26.28 -23.76
C THR A 486 52.99 -26.32 -22.32
N ILE A 487 52.01 -27.17 -22.03
CA ILE A 487 51.41 -27.28 -20.69
C ILE A 487 52.43 -27.81 -19.68
N ASN A 488 52.63 -27.04 -18.60
CA ASN A 488 53.54 -27.37 -17.50
C ASN A 488 52.80 -28.05 -16.34
N GLN A 489 51.63 -27.52 -15.96
CA GLN A 489 50.77 -28.11 -14.94
C GLN A 489 49.31 -28.07 -15.39
N LEU A 490 48.53 -29.06 -14.96
CA LEU A 490 47.13 -29.23 -15.32
C LEU A 490 46.34 -29.82 -14.15
N THR A 491 45.18 -29.24 -13.86
CA THR A 491 44.18 -29.78 -12.94
C THR A 491 42.77 -29.51 -13.47
N THR A 492 41.77 -30.13 -12.86
CA THR A 492 40.37 -29.94 -13.22
C THR A 492 39.60 -29.48 -11.99
N VAL A 493 38.83 -28.42 -12.14
CA VAL A 493 37.98 -27.86 -11.08
C VAL A 493 36.57 -27.66 -11.60
N VAL A 494 35.57 -27.78 -10.73
CA VAL A 494 34.18 -27.45 -11.06
C VAL A 494 33.90 -26.05 -10.50
N LEU A 495 33.62 -25.10 -11.39
CA LEU A 495 33.26 -23.72 -11.06
C LEU A 495 31.85 -23.47 -11.60
N ASN A 496 30.93 -23.01 -10.74
CA ASN A 496 29.53 -22.73 -11.10
C ASN A 496 28.81 -23.88 -11.84
N GLY A 497 29.14 -25.13 -11.49
CA GLY A 497 28.54 -26.32 -12.11
C GLY A 497 29.17 -26.71 -13.46
N GLU A 498 30.09 -25.92 -14.01
CA GLU A 498 30.84 -26.23 -15.22
C GLU A 498 32.24 -26.77 -14.92
N THR A 499 32.63 -27.85 -15.60
CA THR A 499 33.97 -28.42 -15.47
C THR A 499 34.96 -27.57 -16.26
N ASN A 500 35.96 -27.04 -15.55
CA ASN A 500 37.03 -26.22 -16.09
C ASN A 500 38.38 -26.95 -15.98
N VAL A 501 39.14 -26.95 -17.07
CA VAL A 501 40.54 -27.38 -17.11
C VAL A 501 41.41 -26.18 -16.78
N VAL A 502 42.17 -26.28 -15.70
CA VAL A 502 43.05 -25.22 -15.22
C VAL A 502 44.49 -25.61 -15.51
N PHE A 503 45.22 -24.77 -16.23
CA PHE A 503 46.58 -25.11 -16.67
C PHE A 503 47.52 -23.90 -16.66
N THR A 504 48.82 -24.19 -16.64
CA THR A 504 49.90 -23.21 -16.80
C THR A 504 50.80 -23.61 -17.97
N LEU A 505 51.43 -22.62 -18.62
CA LEU A 505 52.36 -22.85 -19.72
C LEU A 505 53.81 -22.84 -19.24
N THR A 506 54.69 -23.54 -19.97
CA THR A 506 56.10 -23.65 -19.64
C THR A 506 56.79 -22.30 -19.79
N GLY A 507 57.31 -21.74 -18.70
CA GLY A 507 57.99 -20.44 -18.69
C GLY A 507 57.08 -19.24 -18.42
N GLU A 508 55.79 -19.48 -18.13
CA GLU A 508 54.82 -18.46 -17.76
C GLU A 508 54.26 -18.72 -16.35
N GLU A 509 53.97 -17.65 -15.61
CA GLU A 509 53.32 -17.72 -14.28
C GLU A 509 51.79 -17.56 -14.38
N ASP A 510 51.27 -17.25 -15.57
CA ASP A 510 49.84 -17.05 -15.82
C ASP A 510 49.07 -18.37 -15.70
N ILE A 511 47.93 -18.32 -15.02
CA ILE A 511 47.02 -19.45 -14.83
C ILE A 511 45.83 -19.28 -15.76
N TYR A 512 45.57 -20.30 -16.58
CA TYR A 512 44.48 -20.31 -17.55
C TYR A 512 43.34 -21.20 -17.09
N PHE A 513 42.10 -20.70 -17.23
CA PHE A 513 40.86 -21.40 -16.97
C PHE A 513 40.15 -21.65 -18.30
N ALA A 514 40.04 -22.91 -18.72
CA ALA A 514 39.36 -23.31 -19.94
C ALA A 514 38.14 -24.19 -19.64
N PRO A 515 36.92 -23.68 -19.84
CA PRO A 515 35.71 -24.48 -19.81
C PRO A 515 35.79 -25.65 -20.79
N VAL A 516 35.44 -26.86 -20.36
CA VAL A 516 35.45 -28.05 -21.24
C VAL A 516 34.46 -27.91 -22.40
N SER A 517 33.45 -27.04 -22.27
CA SER A 517 32.51 -26.68 -23.33
C SER A 517 33.16 -26.04 -24.56
N LEU A 518 34.33 -25.40 -24.41
CA LEU A 518 35.05 -24.79 -25.54
C LEU A 518 35.55 -25.82 -26.54
N SER A 519 35.96 -26.99 -26.08
CA SER A 519 36.47 -28.06 -26.93
C SER A 519 36.45 -29.39 -26.18
N SER A 520 35.84 -30.40 -26.78
CA SER A 520 35.83 -31.76 -26.24
C SER A 520 37.24 -32.38 -26.11
N LYS A 521 38.25 -31.82 -26.79
CA LYS A 521 39.66 -32.22 -26.66
C LYS A 521 40.27 -31.83 -25.30
N LEU A 522 39.72 -30.82 -24.62
CA LEU A 522 40.21 -30.35 -23.32
C LEU A 522 40.08 -31.43 -22.23
N ALA A 523 39.08 -32.30 -22.33
CA ALA A 523 38.91 -33.42 -21.42
C ALA A 523 40.06 -34.45 -21.47
N PHE A 524 40.90 -34.40 -22.51
CA PHE A 524 42.01 -35.33 -22.73
C PHE A 524 43.39 -34.66 -22.70
N LEU A 525 43.44 -33.39 -22.32
CA LEU A 525 44.65 -32.57 -22.27
C LEU A 525 45.64 -33.14 -21.24
N GLN A 526 46.92 -33.24 -21.61
CA GLN A 526 47.98 -33.75 -20.74
C GLN A 526 49.12 -32.74 -20.58
N VAL A 527 49.86 -32.88 -19.46
CA VAL A 527 51.12 -32.15 -19.28
C VAL A 527 52.08 -32.53 -20.42
N GLY A 528 52.61 -31.52 -21.12
CA GLY A 528 53.44 -31.69 -22.31
C GLY A 528 52.73 -31.46 -23.65
N ASP A 529 51.40 -31.31 -23.68
CA ASP A 529 50.69 -30.96 -24.92
C ASP A 529 50.92 -29.49 -25.31
N SER A 530 50.93 -29.24 -26.62
CA SER A 530 51.07 -27.88 -27.18
C SER A 530 49.70 -27.28 -27.45
N VAL A 531 49.48 -26.07 -26.95
CA VAL A 531 48.22 -25.34 -27.08
C VAL A 531 48.46 -23.93 -27.61
N ASN A 532 47.51 -23.44 -28.38
CA ASN A 532 47.44 -22.04 -28.77
C ASN A 532 45.98 -21.55 -28.67
N GLY A 533 45.80 -20.28 -28.36
CA GLY A 533 44.46 -19.76 -28.11
C GLY A 533 44.45 -18.29 -27.75
N VAL A 534 43.26 -17.81 -27.43
CA VAL A 534 43.01 -16.43 -26.99
C VAL A 534 42.46 -16.49 -25.58
N ALA A 535 43.01 -15.69 -24.66
CA ALA A 535 42.49 -15.51 -23.31
C ALA A 535 42.15 -14.05 -23.04
N SER A 536 41.08 -13.81 -22.28
CA SER A 536 40.82 -12.52 -21.65
C SER A 536 41.23 -12.65 -20.18
N GLY A 537 42.40 -12.10 -19.84
CA GLY A 537 43.01 -12.27 -18.53
C GLY A 537 43.41 -13.71 -18.29
N THR A 538 42.76 -14.35 -17.31
CA THR A 538 42.98 -15.76 -16.97
C THR A 538 41.94 -16.69 -17.62
N VAL A 539 40.89 -16.17 -18.26
CA VAL A 539 39.82 -16.97 -18.85
C VAL A 539 40.12 -17.22 -20.33
N VAL A 540 40.18 -18.49 -20.74
CA VAL A 540 40.40 -18.90 -22.12
C VAL A 540 39.10 -18.72 -22.91
N LEU A 541 39.17 -18.03 -24.05
CA LEU A 541 38.04 -17.80 -24.97
C LEU A 541 38.05 -18.78 -26.15
N SER A 542 39.24 -19.20 -26.57
CA SER A 542 39.42 -20.22 -27.60
C SER A 542 40.73 -20.96 -27.37
N ILE A 543 40.75 -22.24 -27.72
CA ILE A 543 41.95 -23.06 -27.60
C ILE A 543 41.96 -24.15 -28.66
N ASP A 544 43.06 -24.25 -29.38
CA ASP A 544 43.37 -25.37 -30.25
C ASP A 544 44.52 -26.18 -29.64
N VAL A 545 44.34 -27.50 -29.70
CA VAL A 545 45.26 -28.46 -29.11
C VAL A 545 46.04 -29.08 -30.26
N SER A 546 47.26 -28.58 -30.44
CA SER A 546 48.20 -29.04 -31.45
C SER A 546 49.01 -30.19 -30.86
N GLY A 547 48.41 -31.38 -30.78
CA GLY A 547 49.04 -32.51 -30.11
C GLY A 547 48.27 -33.82 -30.23
N LYS A 548 48.18 -34.37 -31.45
CA LYS A 548 48.32 -35.81 -31.71
C LYS A 548 48.62 -36.07 -33.17
#